data_AF-A0A7V9LCQ8-F1
#
_entry.id   AF-A0A7V9LCQ8-F1
#
_cell.length_a   1.000
_cell.length_b   1.000
_cell.length_c   1.000
_cell.angle_alpha   90.00
_cell.angle_beta   90.00
_cell.angle_gamma   90.00
#
_symmetry.space_group_name_H-M   'P 1'
#
loop_
_entity.id
_entity.type
_entity.pdbx_description
1 polymer ?
#
loop_
_entity_poly.entity_id
_entity_poly.type
_entity_poly.pdbx_seq_one_letter_code
_entity_poly.pdbx_strand_id
1 'polypeptide(L)'
;MTLRLLASICLLVSCASAGRDNPVTDDGPAGDASGDAQPDGNNCATQPCDILTQCGCLATQACDIDDSDVMGTACRNVAGNAEMEGGSCSNTSGCVAGNVCLSGGICRKYCDDTADCGQPRGQCIIAINNNGTPIPDIPKTCSSNCDPTNVAAGGGCPAAQKCSLFIADVNGVDTNIVDCDVAGSLNQGGNCEVNNAANDALCSKDHLCTSVDANSTFQCRRMCVVGGAAVCGGLTCLAFNPPFTVGGINYGVCN
;
A
#
# COMPACT_ATOMS: atom_id res chain seq x y z
N MET A 1 17.18 8.90 15.13
CA MET A 1 16.46 8.05 14.16
C MET A 1 16.54 6.62 14.65
N THR A 2 15.50 6.18 15.34
CA THR A 2 15.45 4.84 15.96
C THR A 2 14.72 3.93 14.99
N LEU A 3 15.47 3.03 14.36
CA LEU A 3 14.98 1.98 13.48
C LEU A 3 13.92 1.14 14.21
N ARG A 4 12.67 1.16 13.75
CA ARG A 4 11.58 0.38 14.35
C ARG A 4 11.56 -1.02 13.75
N LEU A 5 12.15 -1.96 14.48
CA LEU A 5 11.93 -3.39 14.30
C LEU A 5 10.60 -3.76 15.00
N LEU A 6 9.57 -4.07 14.23
CA LEU A 6 8.31 -4.61 14.74
C LEU A 6 8.54 -6.08 15.15
N ALA A 7 8.94 -6.30 16.39
CA ALA A 7 8.99 -7.63 16.99
C ALA A 7 7.57 -8.06 17.39
N SER A 8 6.93 -8.86 16.53
CA SER A 8 5.65 -9.50 16.81
C SER A 8 5.87 -10.74 17.70
N ILE A 9 5.20 -10.76 18.85
CA ILE A 9 5.27 -11.85 19.84
C ILE A 9 4.35 -12.99 19.36
N CYS A 10 4.96 -14.08 18.87
CA CYS A 10 4.26 -15.34 18.59
C CYS A 10 4.02 -16.12 19.89
N LEU A 11 2.75 -16.23 20.29
CA LEU A 11 2.28 -17.23 21.24
C LEU A 11 2.25 -18.61 20.55
N LEU A 12 3.23 -19.46 20.89
CA LEU A 12 3.27 -20.86 20.47
C LEU A 12 2.20 -21.65 21.25
N VAL A 13 1.10 -22.00 20.58
CA VAL A 13 0.16 -23.02 21.05
C VAL A 13 0.61 -24.36 20.49
N SER A 14 1.11 -25.23 21.37
CA SER A 14 1.49 -26.61 21.06
C SER A 14 0.25 -27.47 20.84
N CYS A 15 0.02 -27.94 19.61
CA CYS A 15 -0.93 -29.00 19.32
C CYS A 15 -0.24 -30.37 19.39
N ALA A 16 -0.72 -31.22 20.28
CA ALA A 16 -0.29 -32.61 20.44
C ALA A 16 -0.69 -33.45 19.22
N SER A 17 0.25 -34.22 18.67
CA SER A 17 0.02 -35.21 17.64
C SER A 17 -0.55 -36.51 18.26
N ALA A 18 -1.83 -36.81 17.99
CA ALA A 18 -2.39 -38.13 18.23
C ALA A 18 -2.36 -38.93 16.92
N GLY A 19 -1.62 -40.03 16.94
CA GLY A 19 -1.46 -40.95 15.81
C GLY A 19 -2.74 -41.68 15.43
N ARG A 20 -2.81 -42.05 14.15
CA ARG A 20 -3.60 -43.18 13.65
C ARG A 20 -2.81 -43.88 12.55
N ASP A 21 -2.20 -44.99 12.93
CA ASP A 21 -1.79 -46.04 12.00
C ASP A 21 -3.05 -46.66 11.41
N ASN A 22 -3.25 -46.51 10.10
CA ASN A 22 -4.11 -47.38 9.31
C ASN A 22 -3.25 -47.97 8.18
N PRO A 23 -3.13 -49.31 8.07
CA PRO A 23 -2.48 -49.93 6.93
C PRO A 23 -3.35 -49.73 5.69
N VAL A 24 -2.87 -48.94 4.74
CA VAL A 24 -3.48 -48.82 3.41
C VAL A 24 -3.07 -50.05 2.60
N THR A 25 -4.09 -50.82 2.21
CA THR A 25 -4.02 -51.91 1.25
C THR A 25 -3.55 -51.40 -0.11
N ASP A 26 -2.52 -52.06 -0.61
CA ASP A 26 -1.84 -51.85 -1.89
C ASP A 26 -2.68 -52.47 -3.02
N ASP A 27 -3.58 -51.68 -3.61
CA ASP A 27 -4.38 -52.05 -4.78
C ASP A 27 -3.80 -51.40 -6.05
N GLY A 28 -2.91 -52.12 -6.73
CA GLY A 28 -2.72 -52.15 -8.19
C GLY A 28 -2.34 -50.87 -8.97
N PRO A 29 -1.54 -50.97 -10.06
CA PRO A 29 -1.20 -49.83 -10.89
C PRO A 29 -2.39 -49.48 -11.81
N ALA A 30 -3.36 -48.73 -11.29
CA ALA A 30 -4.26 -47.95 -12.12
C ALA A 30 -3.44 -46.78 -12.70
N GLY A 31 -3.28 -46.78 -14.02
CA GLY A 31 -2.63 -45.68 -14.72
C GLY A 31 -3.47 -44.42 -14.58
N ASP A 32 -3.18 -43.64 -13.54
CA ASP A 32 -3.62 -42.26 -13.44
C ASP A 32 -2.94 -41.49 -14.57
N ALA A 33 -3.64 -41.43 -15.70
CA ALA A 33 -3.50 -40.32 -16.61
C ALA A 33 -3.84 -39.07 -15.79
N SER A 34 -2.82 -38.49 -15.14
CA SER A 34 -2.79 -37.08 -14.78
C SER A 34 -3.06 -36.37 -16.10
N GLY A 35 -4.35 -36.15 -16.37
CA GLY A 35 -4.79 -35.22 -17.39
C GLY A 35 -4.35 -33.88 -16.87
N ASP A 36 -3.10 -33.53 -17.15
CA ASP A 36 -2.58 -32.19 -16.98
C ASP A 36 -3.67 -31.28 -17.54
N ALA A 37 -4.30 -30.52 -16.65
CA ALA A 37 -5.41 -29.65 -17.00
C ALA A 37 -4.99 -28.91 -18.27
N GLN A 38 -5.76 -29.15 -19.34
CA GLN A 38 -5.43 -28.67 -20.68
C GLN A 38 -5.06 -27.19 -20.53
N PRO A 39 -3.85 -26.75 -20.94
CA PRO A 39 -3.43 -25.37 -20.74
C PRO A 39 -4.53 -24.46 -21.24
N ASP A 40 -5.09 -23.66 -20.34
CA ASP A 40 -6.18 -22.76 -20.63
C ASP A 40 -5.72 -21.94 -21.84
N GLY A 41 -6.38 -22.11 -22.98
CA GLY A 41 -5.90 -21.63 -24.29
C GLY A 41 -5.90 -20.11 -24.44
N ASN A 42 -5.81 -19.35 -23.36
CA ASN A 42 -5.59 -17.92 -23.38
C ASN A 42 -4.08 -17.68 -23.59
N ASN A 43 -3.73 -16.77 -24.51
CA ASN A 43 -2.33 -16.48 -24.83
C ASN A 43 -1.70 -15.51 -23.82
N CYS A 44 -2.11 -15.60 -22.54
CA CYS A 44 -1.61 -14.71 -21.49
C CYS A 44 -0.20 -15.14 -21.08
N ALA A 45 0.62 -14.15 -20.73
CA ALA A 45 1.99 -14.40 -20.27
C ALA A 45 2.02 -15.24 -18.99
N THR A 46 1.06 -15.00 -18.10
CA THR A 46 0.84 -15.74 -16.86
C THR A 46 -0.51 -16.44 -16.91
N GLN A 47 -0.56 -17.66 -16.35
CA GLN A 47 -1.77 -18.49 -16.27
C GLN A 47 -2.23 -18.59 -14.81
N PRO A 48 -3.55 -18.65 -14.54
CA PRO A 48 -4.65 -18.66 -15.50
C PRO A 48 -4.95 -17.28 -16.11
N CYS A 49 -4.38 -16.21 -15.56
CA CYS A 49 -4.56 -14.85 -16.06
C CYS A 49 -3.33 -13.98 -15.77
N ASP A 50 -3.21 -12.85 -16.46
CA ASP A 50 -2.11 -11.90 -16.24
C ASP A 50 -2.60 -10.58 -15.59
N ILE A 51 -2.03 -10.21 -14.44
CA ILE A 51 -2.48 -9.06 -13.64
C ILE A 51 -2.21 -7.73 -14.35
N LEU A 52 -1.09 -7.56 -15.06
CA LEU A 52 -0.76 -6.27 -15.67
C LEU A 52 -1.59 -5.99 -16.92
N THR A 53 -1.73 -7.00 -17.79
CA THR A 53 -2.49 -6.88 -19.04
C THR A 53 -3.98 -7.18 -18.87
N GLN A 54 -4.38 -7.72 -17.71
CA GLN A 54 -5.75 -8.20 -17.43
C GLN A 54 -6.24 -9.24 -18.46
N CYS A 55 -5.31 -9.98 -19.06
CA CYS A 55 -5.59 -11.06 -19.99
C CYS A 55 -6.11 -12.30 -19.23
N GLY A 56 -7.00 -13.08 -19.85
CA GLY A 56 -7.41 -14.40 -19.37
C GLY A 56 -8.76 -14.44 -18.64
N CYS A 57 -9.27 -13.27 -18.24
CA CYS A 57 -10.56 -13.14 -17.55
C CYS A 57 -11.68 -12.64 -18.48
N LEU A 58 -12.93 -12.88 -18.08
CA LEU A 58 -14.10 -12.34 -18.76
C LEU A 58 -14.20 -10.82 -18.56
N ALA A 59 -14.97 -10.12 -19.40
CA ALA A 59 -15.13 -8.66 -19.32
C ALA A 59 -15.73 -8.14 -18.00
N THR A 60 -16.41 -8.98 -17.23
CA THR A 60 -16.98 -8.67 -15.91
C THR A 60 -16.06 -9.09 -14.76
N GLN A 61 -14.84 -9.51 -15.08
CA GLN A 61 -13.84 -10.04 -14.16
C GLN A 61 -12.53 -9.26 -14.29
N ALA A 62 -11.70 -9.39 -13.27
CA ALA A 62 -10.35 -8.86 -13.23
C ALA A 62 -9.40 -10.00 -12.88
N CYS A 63 -8.23 -10.01 -13.49
CA CYS A 63 -7.14 -10.85 -13.01
C CYS A 63 -6.54 -10.22 -11.75
N ASP A 64 -6.47 -11.00 -10.69
CA ASP A 64 -5.97 -10.56 -9.39
C ASP A 64 -5.18 -11.69 -8.72
N ILE A 65 -4.68 -11.45 -7.51
CA ILE A 65 -3.99 -12.45 -6.70
C ILE A 65 -5.00 -13.52 -6.28
N ASP A 66 -4.62 -14.79 -6.35
CA ASP A 66 -5.43 -15.87 -5.81
C ASP A 66 -5.27 -15.91 -4.28
N ASP A 67 -6.32 -15.57 -3.54
CA ASP A 67 -6.30 -15.59 -2.07
C ASP A 67 -6.15 -17.02 -1.50
N SER A 68 -6.43 -18.06 -2.29
CA SER A 68 -6.28 -19.47 -1.91
C SER A 68 -4.89 -20.03 -2.19
N ASP A 69 -4.22 -19.49 -3.20
CA ASP A 69 -2.83 -19.73 -3.53
C ASP A 69 -2.14 -18.39 -3.80
N VAL A 70 -1.55 -17.82 -2.75
CA VAL A 70 -0.95 -16.49 -2.82
C VAL A 70 0.18 -16.37 -3.84
N MET A 71 0.67 -17.47 -4.44
CA MET A 71 1.66 -17.42 -5.52
C MET A 71 1.04 -17.44 -6.92
N GLY A 72 -0.28 -17.57 -7.02
CA GLY A 72 -1.03 -17.64 -8.26
C GLY A 72 -1.85 -16.40 -8.55
N THR A 73 -2.41 -16.36 -9.76
CA THR A 73 -3.41 -15.38 -10.16
C THR A 73 -4.76 -16.06 -10.36
N ALA A 74 -5.85 -15.33 -10.16
CA ALA A 74 -7.20 -15.83 -10.41
C ALA A 74 -8.11 -14.72 -10.93
N CYS A 75 -9.12 -15.11 -11.70
CA CYS A 75 -10.16 -14.20 -12.14
C CYS A 75 -11.17 -13.96 -11.02
N ARG A 76 -11.20 -12.74 -10.48
CA ARG A 76 -12.24 -12.29 -9.55
C ARG A 76 -13.36 -11.56 -10.27
N ASN A 77 -14.57 -11.59 -9.73
CA ASN A 77 -15.65 -10.73 -10.20
C ASN A 77 -15.39 -9.27 -9.80
N VAL A 78 -15.75 -8.34 -10.69
CA VAL A 78 -15.70 -6.89 -10.45
C VAL A 78 -17.12 -6.40 -10.17
N ALA A 79 -17.31 -5.66 -9.07
CA ALA A 79 -18.61 -5.08 -8.75
C ALA A 79 -19.00 -4.02 -9.80
N GLY A 80 -20.31 -3.87 -10.10
CA GLY A 80 -20.78 -2.88 -11.07
C GLY A 80 -20.55 -1.42 -10.65
N ASN A 81 -20.26 -1.18 -9.37
CA ASN A 81 -19.90 0.11 -8.78
C ASN A 81 -18.44 0.11 -8.27
N ALA A 82 -17.57 -0.72 -8.87
CA ALA A 82 -16.18 -0.76 -8.50
C ALA A 82 -15.49 0.59 -8.74
N GLU A 83 -14.58 0.93 -7.84
CA GLU A 83 -13.87 2.20 -7.82
C GLU A 83 -12.53 2.11 -8.57
N MET A 84 -12.08 3.25 -9.09
CA MET A 84 -10.77 3.41 -9.72
C MET A 84 -9.68 3.64 -8.66
N GLU A 85 -8.44 3.79 -9.10
CA GLU A 85 -7.30 4.19 -8.24
C GLU A 85 -7.66 5.39 -7.34
N GLY A 86 -7.38 5.26 -6.04
CA GLY A 86 -7.69 6.27 -5.03
C GLY A 86 -9.12 6.22 -4.48
N GLY A 87 -10.03 5.43 -5.06
CA GLY A 87 -11.37 5.22 -4.51
C GLY A 87 -11.36 4.30 -3.29
N SER A 88 -12.41 4.40 -2.46
CA SER A 88 -12.53 3.60 -1.23
C SER A 88 -13.04 2.18 -1.52
N CYS A 89 -12.51 1.19 -0.82
CA CYS A 89 -12.91 -0.21 -0.97
C CYS A 89 -12.92 -0.95 0.37
N SER A 90 -13.75 -1.99 0.46
CA SER A 90 -13.76 -2.92 1.61
C SER A 90 -13.18 -4.29 1.27
N ASN A 91 -13.05 -4.60 -0.03
CA ASN A 91 -12.44 -5.80 -0.58
C ASN A 91 -12.06 -5.54 -2.05
N THR A 92 -11.30 -6.47 -2.61
CA THR A 92 -10.76 -6.34 -3.96
C THR A 92 -11.82 -6.29 -5.06
N SER A 93 -12.98 -6.93 -4.88
CA SER A 93 -14.09 -6.86 -5.86
C SER A 93 -14.66 -5.45 -6.03
N GLY A 94 -14.46 -4.58 -5.03
CA GLY A 94 -14.81 -3.17 -5.06
C GLY A 94 -13.85 -2.30 -5.89
N CYS A 95 -12.80 -2.87 -6.48
CA CYS A 95 -11.86 -2.16 -7.35
C CYS A 95 -11.98 -2.65 -8.79
N VAL A 96 -11.90 -1.72 -9.75
CA VAL A 96 -11.93 -2.05 -11.19
C VAL A 96 -10.72 -2.91 -11.60
N ALA A 97 -10.78 -3.52 -12.79
CA ALA A 97 -9.67 -4.31 -13.34
C ALA A 97 -8.35 -3.53 -13.32
N GLY A 98 -7.24 -4.22 -13.02
CA GLY A 98 -5.92 -3.60 -12.84
C GLY A 98 -5.72 -2.86 -11.52
N ASN A 99 -6.67 -2.96 -10.58
CA ASN A 99 -6.55 -2.38 -9.23
C ASN A 99 -6.86 -3.41 -8.14
N VAL A 100 -6.24 -3.24 -6.98
CA VAL A 100 -6.39 -4.08 -5.80
C VAL A 100 -6.77 -3.24 -4.58
N CYS A 101 -7.58 -3.80 -3.67
CA CYS A 101 -7.91 -3.15 -2.42
C CYS A 101 -6.86 -3.48 -1.36
N LEU A 102 -5.98 -2.53 -1.02
CA LEU A 102 -4.97 -2.74 0.02
C LEU A 102 -5.43 -2.24 1.39
N SER A 103 -4.62 -2.55 2.42
CA SER A 103 -4.78 -2.03 3.77
C SER A 103 -4.93 -0.50 3.74
N GLY A 104 -5.92 -0.01 4.48
CA GLY A 104 -6.39 1.38 4.39
C GLY A 104 -7.67 1.57 3.57
N GLY A 105 -8.13 0.51 2.87
CA GLY A 105 -9.40 0.52 2.17
C GLY A 105 -9.40 1.44 0.95
N ILE A 106 -8.31 1.39 0.17
CA ILE A 106 -8.11 2.21 -1.02
C ILE A 106 -7.76 1.30 -2.19
N CYS A 107 -8.39 1.53 -3.34
CA CYS A 107 -8.04 0.87 -4.59
C CYS A 107 -6.71 1.42 -5.11
N ARG A 108 -5.76 0.53 -5.34
CA ARG A 108 -4.43 0.87 -5.89
C ARG A 108 -4.19 0.16 -7.19
N LYS A 109 -3.61 0.88 -8.13
CA LYS A 109 -3.26 0.35 -9.44
C LYS A 109 -2.05 -0.56 -9.35
N TYR A 110 -2.10 -1.72 -10.01
CA TYR A 110 -0.92 -2.53 -10.28
C TYR A 110 0.01 -1.82 -11.27
N CYS A 111 1.30 -2.05 -11.15
CA CYS A 111 2.30 -1.43 -12.00
C CYS A 111 3.54 -2.31 -12.14
N ASP A 112 4.28 -2.08 -13.22
CA ASP A 112 5.61 -2.67 -13.45
C ASP A 112 6.71 -1.60 -13.35
N ASP A 113 6.42 -0.40 -13.87
CA ASP A 113 7.32 0.76 -13.82
C ASP A 113 6.67 1.96 -13.12
N THR A 114 7.50 2.84 -12.57
CA THR A 114 7.04 4.13 -12.01
C THR A 114 6.31 4.99 -13.04
N ALA A 115 6.63 4.87 -14.33
CA ALA A 115 5.91 5.53 -15.41
C ALA A 115 4.42 5.12 -15.50
N ASP A 116 4.04 3.96 -14.97
CA ASP A 116 2.64 3.51 -14.93
C ASP A 116 1.82 4.26 -13.87
N CYS A 117 2.50 4.91 -12.92
CA CYS A 117 1.90 5.62 -11.80
C CYS A 117 1.76 7.12 -12.09
N GLY A 118 0.80 7.76 -11.43
CA GLY A 118 0.55 9.19 -11.59
C GLY A 118 1.78 10.03 -11.27
N GLN A 119 2.24 10.85 -12.22
CA GLN A 119 3.42 11.70 -12.05
C GLN A 119 3.04 13.08 -11.48
N PRO A 120 3.92 13.73 -10.68
CA PRO A 120 5.34 13.41 -10.45
C PRO A 120 5.66 12.55 -9.22
N ARG A 121 4.68 12.24 -8.35
CA ARG A 121 4.97 11.64 -7.02
C ARG A 121 4.68 10.15 -6.95
N GLY A 122 3.77 9.64 -7.78
CA GLY A 122 3.42 8.23 -7.82
C GLY A 122 4.60 7.38 -8.27
N GLN A 123 4.87 6.31 -7.53
CA GLN A 123 5.96 5.39 -7.76
C GLN A 123 5.48 3.96 -7.71
N CYS A 124 6.05 3.10 -8.55
CA CYS A 124 5.72 1.69 -8.57
C CYS A 124 6.56 0.90 -7.56
N ILE A 125 6.21 1.02 -6.28
CA ILE A 125 7.07 0.49 -5.22
C ILE A 125 6.35 -0.25 -4.09
N ILE A 126 5.03 -0.13 -3.97
CA ILE A 126 4.31 -0.74 -2.84
C ILE A 126 4.13 -2.23 -3.13
N ALA A 127 4.94 -3.06 -2.47
CA ALA A 127 4.82 -4.50 -2.53
C ALA A 127 3.53 -4.98 -1.86
N ILE A 128 2.89 -5.98 -2.46
CA ILE A 128 1.76 -6.66 -1.84
C ILE A 128 2.32 -7.79 -0.99
N ASN A 129 1.93 -7.81 0.28
CA ASN A 129 2.51 -8.70 1.27
C ASN A 129 1.46 -9.71 1.75
N ASN A 130 1.90 -10.96 1.95
CA ASN A 130 1.17 -11.96 2.73
C ASN A 130 1.87 -12.10 4.09
N ASN A 131 1.18 -11.74 5.18
CA ASN A 131 1.70 -11.80 6.55
C ASN A 131 3.07 -11.09 6.74
N GLY A 132 3.26 -9.96 6.05
CA GLY A 132 4.47 -9.14 6.13
C GLY A 132 5.60 -9.53 5.17
N THR A 133 5.43 -10.61 4.40
CA THR A 133 6.38 -11.03 3.37
C THR A 133 5.86 -10.65 1.98
N PRO A 134 6.65 -9.96 1.14
CA PRO A 134 6.28 -9.71 -0.26
C PRO A 134 5.95 -11.00 -0.98
N ILE A 135 4.84 -11.00 -1.70
CA ILE A 135 4.45 -12.13 -2.52
C ILE A 135 5.37 -12.16 -3.76
N PRO A 136 6.10 -13.27 -4.02
CA PRO A 136 6.94 -13.40 -5.21
C PRO A 136 6.12 -13.27 -6.50
N ASP A 137 6.71 -12.71 -7.54
CA ASP A 137 6.17 -12.63 -8.91
C ASP A 137 4.84 -11.86 -9.07
N ILE A 138 4.28 -11.31 -7.98
CA ILE A 138 3.14 -10.40 -8.05
C ILE A 138 3.64 -8.97 -8.31
N PRO A 139 3.06 -8.27 -9.30
CA PRO A 139 3.41 -6.88 -9.58
C PRO A 139 3.19 -5.98 -8.36
N LYS A 140 3.97 -4.90 -8.29
CA LYS A 140 3.82 -3.89 -7.25
C LYS A 140 2.57 -3.05 -7.51
N THR A 141 2.27 -2.16 -6.57
CA THR A 141 1.23 -1.15 -6.73
C THR A 141 1.79 0.26 -6.66
N CYS A 142 1.06 1.17 -7.29
CA CYS A 142 1.38 2.59 -7.26
C CYS A 142 1.18 3.17 -5.86
N SER A 143 2.17 3.95 -5.41
CA SER A 143 1.94 4.96 -4.37
C SER A 143 1.06 6.08 -4.94
N SER A 144 0.35 6.79 -4.06
CA SER A 144 -0.47 7.92 -4.50
C SER A 144 0.37 9.02 -5.15
N ASN A 145 -0.23 9.74 -6.10
CA ASN A 145 0.32 10.99 -6.65
C ASN A 145 -0.21 12.23 -5.89
N CYS A 146 -0.69 12.04 -4.67
CA CYS A 146 -1.30 13.10 -3.89
C CYS A 146 -0.29 14.21 -3.54
N ASP A 147 -0.76 15.44 -3.35
CA ASP A 147 0.06 16.57 -2.89
C ASP A 147 -0.15 16.82 -1.38
N PRO A 148 0.86 16.56 -0.53
CA PRO A 148 0.75 16.75 0.92
C PRO A 148 0.56 18.21 1.35
N THR A 149 0.84 19.17 0.48
CA THR A 149 0.69 20.60 0.78
C THR A 149 -0.66 21.17 0.37
N ASN A 150 -1.48 20.38 -0.34
CA ASN A 150 -2.76 20.82 -0.86
C ASN A 150 -3.93 20.45 0.08
N VAL A 151 -4.51 21.49 0.70
CA VAL A 151 -5.69 21.38 1.57
C VAL A 151 -6.97 20.96 0.86
N ALA A 152 -7.08 21.22 -0.44
CA ALA A 152 -8.27 20.90 -1.20
C ALA A 152 -8.32 19.38 -1.46
N ALA A 153 -9.45 18.76 -1.11
CA ALA A 153 -9.68 17.33 -1.29
C ALA A 153 -8.54 16.42 -0.78
N GLY A 154 -7.87 16.79 0.32
CA GLY A 154 -6.79 15.97 0.89
C GLY A 154 -5.60 15.73 -0.05
N GLY A 155 -5.35 16.64 -0.99
CA GLY A 155 -4.26 16.54 -1.94
C GLY A 155 -4.49 15.56 -3.09
N GLY A 156 -5.72 15.11 -3.32
CA GLY A 156 -6.03 14.06 -4.30
C GLY A 156 -6.34 12.70 -3.66
N CYS A 157 -6.35 12.62 -2.33
CA CYS A 157 -6.84 11.47 -1.59
C CYS A 157 -8.37 11.50 -1.44
N PRO A 158 -9.02 10.34 -1.24
CA PRO A 158 -10.46 10.29 -1.03
C PRO A 158 -10.92 11.05 0.23
N ALA A 159 -12.24 11.21 0.37
CA ALA A 159 -12.82 11.90 1.52
C ALA A 159 -12.38 11.26 2.85
N ALA A 160 -12.22 12.07 3.89
CA ALA A 160 -11.67 11.69 5.20
C ALA A 160 -10.22 11.18 5.23
N GLN A 161 -9.51 11.21 4.10
CA GLN A 161 -8.08 10.92 4.04
C GLN A 161 -7.24 12.17 3.76
N LYS A 162 -5.94 12.00 3.90
CA LYS A 162 -4.91 12.99 3.66
C LYS A 162 -3.73 12.38 2.93
N CYS A 163 -2.93 13.22 2.31
CA CYS A 163 -1.67 12.82 1.71
C CYS A 163 -0.55 12.90 2.75
N SER A 164 -0.02 11.75 3.15
CA SER A 164 1.04 11.62 4.16
C SER A 164 2.38 11.25 3.52
N LEU A 165 3.46 11.47 4.27
CA LEU A 165 4.82 11.16 3.87
C LEU A 165 5.22 9.80 4.46
N PHE A 166 5.72 8.89 3.62
CA PHE A 166 6.15 7.56 4.05
C PHE A 166 7.55 7.22 3.52
N ILE A 167 8.23 6.33 4.23
CA ILE A 167 9.46 5.69 3.76
C ILE A 167 9.13 4.23 3.48
N ALA A 168 9.29 3.81 2.24
CA ALA A 168 9.17 2.42 1.83
C ALA A 168 10.57 1.81 1.69
N ASP A 169 10.74 0.56 2.13
CA ASP A 169 11.94 -0.21 1.81
C ASP A 169 11.78 -0.82 0.41
N VAL A 170 12.69 -0.47 -0.51
CA VAL A 170 12.76 -1.05 -1.84
C VAL A 170 14.11 -1.75 -1.97
N ASN A 171 14.11 -3.07 -1.76
CA ASN A 171 15.31 -3.91 -1.81
C ASN A 171 16.41 -3.45 -0.85
N GLY A 172 16.06 -3.09 0.38
CA GLY A 172 17.01 -2.60 1.39
C GLY A 172 17.37 -1.12 1.25
N VAL A 173 16.66 -0.37 0.41
CA VAL A 173 16.87 1.07 0.22
C VAL A 173 15.61 1.83 0.62
N ASP A 174 15.76 2.68 1.65
CA ASP A 174 14.73 3.63 2.08
C ASP A 174 14.41 4.61 0.94
N THR A 175 13.17 4.55 0.47
CA THR A 175 12.64 5.39 -0.61
C THR A 175 11.49 6.22 -0.08
N ASN A 176 11.60 7.56 -0.24
CA ASN A 176 10.54 8.48 0.14
C ASN A 176 9.37 8.38 -0.87
N ILE A 177 8.17 8.21 -0.35
CA ILE A 177 6.92 8.29 -1.11
C ILE A 177 5.90 9.15 -0.41
N VAL A 178 4.86 9.50 -1.15
CA VAL A 178 3.63 10.04 -0.59
C VAL A 178 2.52 9.03 -0.79
N ASP A 179 1.61 8.98 0.17
CA ASP A 179 0.48 8.08 0.06
C ASP A 179 -0.74 8.57 0.84
N CYS A 180 -1.90 8.04 0.50
CA CYS A 180 -3.14 8.40 1.18
C CYS A 180 -3.28 7.64 2.50
N ASP A 181 -3.58 8.37 3.57
CA ASP A 181 -3.79 7.85 4.92
C ASP A 181 -4.96 8.55 5.62
N VAL A 182 -5.40 8.03 6.75
CA VAL A 182 -6.50 8.58 7.54
C VAL A 182 -6.16 10.00 8.01
N ALA A 183 -7.08 10.94 7.76
CA ALA A 183 -6.96 12.29 8.28
C ALA A 183 -7.58 12.38 9.68
N GLY A 184 -6.87 13.03 10.59
CA GLY A 184 -7.39 13.43 11.89
C GLY A 184 -8.02 14.83 11.87
N SER A 185 -8.15 15.42 13.06
CA SER A 185 -8.81 16.72 13.26
C SER A 185 -7.92 17.78 13.90
N LEU A 186 -6.71 17.41 14.36
CA LEU A 186 -5.79 18.34 14.97
C LEU A 186 -5.14 19.24 13.91
N ASN A 187 -5.10 20.54 14.20
CA ASN A 187 -4.51 21.56 13.35
C ASN A 187 -3.11 21.95 13.87
N GLN A 188 -2.48 22.95 13.24
CA GLN A 188 -1.17 23.48 13.60
C GLN A 188 -0.99 23.64 15.12
N GLY A 189 0.04 23.00 15.67
CA GLY A 189 0.39 23.03 17.10
C GLY A 189 -0.37 22.04 17.99
N GLY A 190 -1.37 21.31 17.46
CA GLY A 190 -2.08 20.28 18.21
C GLY A 190 -1.17 19.12 18.61
N ASN A 191 -1.25 18.65 19.86
CA ASN A 191 -0.47 17.51 20.34
C ASN A 191 -0.97 16.21 19.71
N CYS A 192 -0.11 15.56 18.92
CA CYS A 192 -0.39 14.33 18.21
C CYS A 192 0.44 13.14 18.73
N GLU A 193 0.99 13.27 19.93
CA GLU A 193 1.76 12.22 20.59
C GLU A 193 0.83 11.17 21.21
N VAL A 194 1.07 9.89 20.90
CA VAL A 194 0.41 8.75 21.54
C VAL A 194 1.49 7.77 21.99
N ASN A 195 1.50 7.42 23.28
CA ASN A 195 2.48 6.51 23.88
C ASN A 195 3.94 6.90 23.57
N ASN A 196 4.26 8.19 23.70
CA ASN A 196 5.57 8.77 23.40
C ASN A 196 6.04 8.59 21.94
N ALA A 197 5.09 8.52 21.01
CA ALA A 197 5.35 8.42 19.58
C ALA A 197 4.46 9.37 18.78
N ALA A 198 4.98 9.87 17.66
CA ALA A 198 4.18 10.60 16.69
C ALA A 198 3.04 9.72 16.15
N ASN A 199 1.81 10.24 16.14
CA ASN A 199 0.66 9.62 15.52
C ASN A 199 0.05 10.56 14.48
N ASP A 200 0.39 10.31 13.22
CA ASP A 200 0.00 11.16 12.11
C ASP A 200 -1.51 11.16 11.83
N ALA A 201 -2.20 10.06 12.15
CA ALA A 201 -3.64 9.91 11.97
C ALA A 201 -4.46 10.87 12.87
N LEU A 202 -3.84 11.55 13.83
CA LEU A 202 -4.48 12.59 14.63
C LEU A 202 -4.49 13.96 13.93
N CYS A 203 -3.59 14.19 12.98
CA CYS A 203 -3.42 15.45 12.29
C CYS A 203 -4.35 15.59 11.07
N SER A 204 -4.84 16.80 10.85
CA SER A 204 -5.71 17.16 9.72
C SER A 204 -4.99 17.06 8.37
N LYS A 205 -5.74 17.33 7.29
CA LYS A 205 -5.40 16.90 5.91
C LYS A 205 -4.09 17.43 5.32
N ASP A 206 -3.57 18.51 5.84
CA ASP A 206 -2.33 19.15 5.39
C ASP A 206 -1.28 19.23 6.50
N HIS A 207 -1.44 18.42 7.56
CA HIS A 207 -0.56 18.42 8.72
C HIS A 207 0.11 17.06 8.93
N LEU A 208 1.39 17.11 9.27
CA LEU A 208 2.21 15.97 9.69
C LEU A 208 2.46 16.03 11.19
N CYS A 209 2.35 14.90 11.88
CA CYS A 209 2.77 14.81 13.29
C CYS A 209 4.30 14.72 13.40
N THR A 210 4.95 15.79 13.86
CA THR A 210 6.42 15.81 13.97
C THR A 210 6.91 16.70 15.11
N SER A 211 8.18 16.51 15.50
CA SER A 211 8.93 17.37 16.41
C SER A 211 10.04 18.08 15.61
N VAL A 212 10.20 19.38 15.81
CA VAL A 212 11.22 20.19 15.11
C VAL A 212 12.55 20.23 15.87
N ASP A 213 12.50 19.94 17.16
CA ASP A 213 13.66 19.87 18.04
C ASP A 213 13.64 18.59 18.88
N ALA A 214 14.81 18.07 19.25
CA ALA A 214 14.97 16.83 20.02
C ALA A 214 14.25 16.82 21.39
N ASN A 215 13.92 18.01 21.92
CA ASN A 215 13.24 18.18 23.21
C ASN A 215 11.79 18.66 23.06
N SER A 216 11.27 18.75 21.84
CA SER A 216 9.91 19.22 21.59
C SER A 216 8.90 18.07 21.57
N THR A 217 7.71 18.32 22.11
CA THR A 217 6.55 17.41 21.99
C THR A 217 6.15 17.26 20.53
N PHE A 218 5.62 16.10 20.14
CA PHE A 218 5.09 15.92 18.79
C PHE A 218 3.86 16.81 18.57
N GLN A 219 3.90 17.61 17.52
CA GLN A 219 2.83 18.53 17.16
C GLN A 219 2.43 18.35 15.70
N CYS A 220 1.15 18.53 15.41
CA CYS A 220 0.68 18.64 14.03
C CYS A 220 1.25 19.91 13.43
N ARG A 221 1.99 19.78 12.35
CA ARG A 221 2.60 20.90 11.64
C ARG A 221 2.24 20.84 10.18
N ARG A 222 1.83 21.99 9.63
CA ARG A 222 1.42 22.11 8.24
C ARG A 222 2.60 21.75 7.33
N MET A 223 2.35 20.90 6.34
CA MET A 223 3.36 20.52 5.36
C MET A 223 3.56 21.64 4.33
N CYS A 224 4.78 21.74 3.81
CA CYS A 224 5.15 22.78 2.84
C CYS A 224 6.21 22.28 1.85
N VAL A 225 6.32 22.96 0.71
CA VAL A 225 7.41 22.76 -0.26
C VAL A 225 8.56 23.70 0.11
N VAL A 226 9.76 23.15 0.30
CA VAL A 226 10.95 23.93 0.65
C VAL A 226 11.34 24.83 -0.52
N GLY A 227 11.45 26.13 -0.27
CA GLY A 227 11.70 27.14 -1.32
C GLY A 227 10.47 27.46 -2.19
N GLY A 228 9.31 26.87 -1.90
CA GLY A 228 8.04 27.17 -2.56
C GLY A 228 7.36 28.44 -2.03
N ALA A 229 6.17 28.73 -2.56
CA ALA A 229 5.34 29.85 -2.10
C ALA A 229 4.95 29.71 -0.61
N ALA A 230 4.64 30.83 0.05
CA ALA A 230 4.36 30.87 1.49
C ALA A 230 3.00 30.23 1.85
N VAL A 231 2.95 28.90 1.89
CA VAL A 231 1.81 28.12 2.46
C VAL A 231 1.80 28.21 3.99
N CYS A 232 2.91 28.66 4.59
CA CYS A 232 3.10 28.68 6.04
C CYS A 232 2.49 29.87 6.78
N GLY A 233 1.72 30.75 6.12
CA GLY A 233 0.97 31.81 6.80
C GLY A 233 1.82 32.77 7.65
N GLY A 234 3.07 33.03 7.23
CA GLY A 234 4.05 33.84 7.97
C GLY A 234 5.10 33.03 8.75
N LEU A 235 4.94 31.71 8.87
CA LEU A 235 5.96 30.80 9.38
C LEU A 235 6.98 30.43 8.29
N THR A 236 8.11 29.83 8.69
CA THR A 236 9.12 29.35 7.74
C THR A 236 8.88 27.89 7.40
N CYS A 237 9.10 27.52 6.14
CA CYS A 237 9.12 26.11 5.74
C CYS A 237 10.48 25.49 6.10
N LEU A 238 10.51 24.69 7.18
CA LEU A 238 11.71 23.98 7.60
C LEU A 238 11.84 22.65 6.87
N ALA A 239 12.94 22.47 6.15
CA ALA A 239 13.25 21.20 5.51
C ALA A 239 13.55 20.10 6.52
N PHE A 240 13.22 18.85 6.18
CA PHE A 240 13.66 17.70 6.95
C PHE A 240 15.17 17.46 6.82
N ASN A 241 15.76 16.79 7.82
CA ASN A 241 17.15 16.32 7.79
C ASN A 241 17.20 14.84 8.20
N PRO A 242 17.44 13.89 7.28
CA PRO A 242 17.75 14.10 5.85
C PRO A 242 16.55 14.69 5.05
N PRO A 243 16.79 15.34 3.89
CA PRO A 243 15.73 15.91 3.07
C PRO A 243 14.71 14.86 2.60
N PHE A 244 13.42 15.19 2.69
CA PHE A 244 12.35 14.33 2.20
C PHE A 244 11.96 14.75 0.78
N THR A 245 12.55 14.11 -0.21
CA THR A 245 12.32 14.42 -1.63
C THR A 245 11.52 13.32 -2.32
N VAL A 246 10.42 13.69 -2.99
CA VAL A 246 9.61 12.78 -3.83
C VAL A 246 9.35 13.46 -5.17
N GLY A 247 9.66 12.78 -6.28
CA GLY A 247 9.44 13.36 -7.62
C GLY A 247 10.22 14.65 -7.87
N GLY A 248 11.39 14.82 -7.23
CA GLY A 248 12.20 16.04 -7.29
C GLY A 248 11.69 17.21 -6.41
N ILE A 249 10.61 17.01 -5.64
CA ILE A 249 10.05 18.02 -4.74
C ILE A 249 10.51 17.74 -3.32
N ASN A 250 11.17 18.73 -2.71
CA ASN A 250 11.63 18.65 -1.33
C ASN A 250 10.57 19.20 -0.38
N TYR A 251 10.13 18.38 0.57
CA TYR A 251 9.11 18.73 1.55
C TYR A 251 9.71 19.15 2.89
N GLY A 252 8.89 19.88 3.66
CA GLY A 252 9.19 20.34 4.99
C GLY A 252 7.92 20.56 5.80
N VAL A 253 8.07 21.18 6.96
CA VAL A 253 6.94 21.60 7.81
C VAL A 253 7.07 23.06 8.23
N CYS A 254 5.92 23.71 8.45
CA CYS A 254 5.86 25.07 8.92
C CYS A 254 6.20 25.16 10.42
N ASN A 255 7.12 26.06 10.76
CA ASN A 255 7.52 26.40 12.13
C ASN A 255 7.87 27.88 12.27
#